data_AF-A0A352Y1G6-F1
#
_entry.id   AF-A0A352Y1G6-F1
#
_cell.length_a   1.000
_cell.length_b   1.000
_cell.length_c   1.000
_cell.angle_alpha   90.00
_cell.angle_beta   90.00
_cell.angle_gamma   90.00
#
_symmetry.space_group_name_H-M   'P 1'
#
loop_
_entity.id
_entity.type
_entity.pdbx_description
1 polymer ?
#
loop_
_entity_poly.entity_id
_entity_poly.type
_entity_poly.pdbx_seq_one_letter_code
_entity_poly.pdbx_strand_id
1 'polypeptide(L)'
;MQDSIQVAAAKDGLSLKAYRSDGWVLLAFDLDQHLTSNLAGFAVQRTPPNGPAAYLLNRLSFDTPVTATTTPQERPLTPSNLAPFQKFRWMDFPGDLEPGAYTYTVTAMYFDPGGSIQLTPGASANISLELIPSQPQFQHFEMGFTRGVLSSQAYAEKFKNAPIRPNGAKTLDYDTAPFEAQYAWLGYHARKMIFGFLHECLADPEVTLDMFAYDLDEPDIVHLLQQFGPRLRAVLDNAPLHTQPGALEPEAKTRLIASAGASNVVVGHFKRFAHDKVLIKKDKDGKALKVLTGSANFSVRGLYVQDNNVLIFDDPGAADLYEQAFETAFTNMAHATQAQSASKWFDVATVGLPPFSVSFAPHTNASISLDKVSAAIQNTQSSVLFAVMELDGGGDVLKQLHELTAREGIFSYGITQAMKSSPPSQGGSPESVGINLYKPGQSNGILTSFAFLKGQVPPPFQAEVSGGMGQVIHDKFIVVDFNDKMPLVFT
;
A
#
# COMPACT_ATOMS: atom_id res chain seq x y z
N MET A 1 -4.17 13.70 25.32
CA MET A 1 -4.33 12.25 25.10
C MET A 1 -3.59 11.94 23.82
N GLN A 2 -2.73 10.94 23.81
CA GLN A 2 -2.06 10.50 22.59
C GLN A 2 -3.15 9.90 21.68
N ASP A 3 -3.36 10.47 20.50
CA ASP A 3 -4.40 10.01 19.58
C ASP A 3 -4.01 8.62 19.05
N SER A 4 -4.77 7.61 19.50
CA SER A 4 -4.45 6.21 19.24
C SER A 4 -4.75 5.84 17.79
N ILE A 5 -3.87 5.06 17.16
CA ILE A 5 -4.11 4.48 15.82
C ILE A 5 -5.38 3.62 15.79
N GLN A 6 -5.79 3.10 16.95
CA GLN A 6 -7.02 2.35 17.13
C GLN A 6 -7.87 2.91 18.26
N VAL A 7 -9.16 3.04 18.00
CA VAL A 7 -10.17 3.36 19.03
C VAL A 7 -11.29 2.32 18.96
N ALA A 8 -11.98 2.09 20.07
CA ALA A 8 -13.12 1.19 20.15
C ALA A 8 -14.30 1.80 20.93
N ALA A 9 -15.51 1.45 20.52
CA ALA A 9 -16.76 1.76 21.20
C ALA A 9 -17.67 0.52 21.19
N ALA A 10 -18.48 0.34 22.22
CA ALA A 10 -19.49 -0.70 22.24
C ALA A 10 -20.75 -0.17 22.92
N LYS A 11 -21.92 -0.47 22.35
CA LYS A 11 -23.21 -0.05 22.89
C LYS A 11 -24.33 -0.98 22.42
N ASP A 12 -25.17 -1.41 23.35
CA ASP A 12 -26.38 -2.20 23.07
C ASP A 12 -26.12 -3.42 22.17
N GLY A 13 -25.02 -4.15 22.41
CA GLY A 13 -24.63 -5.34 21.65
C GLY A 13 -23.97 -5.07 20.28
N LEU A 14 -23.78 -3.80 19.89
CA LEU A 14 -22.97 -3.40 18.74
C LEU A 14 -21.57 -2.98 19.22
N SER A 15 -20.53 -3.59 18.66
CA SER A 15 -19.13 -3.19 18.83
C SER A 15 -18.61 -2.51 17.57
N LEU A 16 -17.82 -1.45 17.73
CA LEU A 16 -17.21 -0.66 16.67
C LEU A 16 -15.74 -0.41 17.01
N LYS A 17 -14.86 -0.72 16.06
CA LYS A 17 -13.43 -0.38 16.10
C LYS A 17 -13.08 0.43 14.86
N ALA A 18 -12.26 1.45 15.03
CA ALA A 18 -11.70 2.21 13.92
C ALA A 18 -10.17 2.09 13.94
N TYR A 19 -9.59 1.81 12.77
CA TYR A 19 -8.15 1.79 12.54
C TYR A 19 -7.82 2.93 11.60
N ARG A 20 -7.07 3.90 12.11
CA ARG A 20 -6.53 5.00 11.31
C ARG A 20 -5.47 4.46 10.36
N SER A 21 -5.51 4.94 9.13
CA SER A 21 -4.42 4.86 8.18
C SER A 21 -4.10 6.27 7.66
N ASP A 22 -3.27 6.38 6.63
CA ASP A 22 -2.77 7.62 6.03
C ASP A 22 -3.89 8.49 5.38
N GLY A 23 -4.69 9.18 6.21
CA GLY A 23 -5.84 9.98 5.77
C GLY A 23 -7.11 9.19 5.42
N TRP A 24 -7.25 7.98 5.96
CA TRP A 24 -8.43 7.12 5.77
C TRP A 24 -8.63 6.22 6.99
N VAL A 25 -9.79 5.56 7.05
CA VAL A 25 -10.14 4.70 8.18
C VAL A 25 -10.71 3.37 7.72
N LEU A 26 -10.26 2.30 8.37
CA LEU A 26 -10.97 1.02 8.37
C LEU A 26 -11.87 0.97 9.60
N LEU A 27 -13.18 0.92 9.38
CA LEU A 27 -14.17 0.63 10.40
C LEU A 27 -14.41 -0.88 10.41
N ALA A 28 -14.28 -1.50 11.57
CA ALA A 28 -14.69 -2.88 11.81
C ALA A 28 -15.80 -2.86 12.85
N PHE A 29 -16.87 -3.58 12.61
CA PHE A 29 -18.00 -3.64 13.52
C PHE A 29 -18.41 -5.09 13.73
N ASP A 30 -19.05 -5.35 14.86
CA ASP A 30 -19.52 -6.67 15.26
C ASP A 30 -20.83 -6.53 16.03
N LEU A 31 -21.67 -7.55 15.99
CA LEU A 31 -23.01 -7.51 16.55
C LEU A 31 -23.31 -8.81 17.29
N ASP A 32 -23.80 -8.69 18.53
CA ASP A 32 -24.18 -9.86 19.33
C ASP A 32 -25.14 -10.77 18.54
N GLN A 33 -24.91 -12.08 18.60
CA GLN A 33 -25.62 -13.05 17.76
C GLN A 33 -27.15 -12.95 17.88
N HIS A 34 -27.67 -12.65 19.06
CA HIS A 34 -29.11 -12.52 19.32
C HIS A 34 -29.76 -11.30 18.64
N LEU A 35 -28.96 -10.36 18.13
CA LEU A 35 -29.40 -9.17 17.40
C LEU A 35 -29.28 -9.35 15.87
N THR A 36 -28.95 -10.53 15.35
CA THR A 36 -28.72 -10.71 13.90
C THR A 36 -29.97 -11.01 13.08
N SER A 37 -31.11 -11.30 13.73
CA SER A 37 -32.36 -11.59 13.03
C SER A 37 -32.82 -10.39 12.19
N ASN A 38 -33.09 -10.64 10.90
CA ASN A 38 -33.48 -9.63 9.90
C ASN A 38 -32.47 -8.48 9.70
N LEU A 39 -31.20 -8.66 10.07
CA LEU A 39 -30.16 -7.66 9.83
C LEU A 39 -30.01 -7.39 8.32
N ALA A 40 -30.26 -6.15 7.91
CA ALA A 40 -30.08 -5.67 6.54
C ALA A 40 -28.64 -5.22 6.26
N GLY A 41 -27.92 -4.79 7.30
CA GLY A 41 -26.52 -4.36 7.25
C GLY A 41 -26.28 -3.18 8.19
N PHE A 42 -25.27 -2.37 7.87
CA PHE A 42 -24.85 -1.25 8.72
C PHE A 42 -24.87 0.07 7.97
N ALA A 43 -25.57 1.05 8.54
CA ALA A 43 -25.51 2.45 8.12
C ALA A 43 -24.30 3.11 8.76
N VAL A 44 -23.54 3.88 7.97
CA VAL A 44 -22.36 4.61 8.46
C VAL A 44 -22.53 6.09 8.16
N GLN A 45 -22.55 6.91 9.20
CA GLN A 45 -22.58 8.36 9.12
C GLN A 45 -21.23 8.93 9.51
N ARG A 46 -20.67 9.80 8.67
CA ARG A 46 -19.45 10.55 8.96
C ARG A 46 -19.79 11.99 9.27
N THR A 47 -19.22 12.51 10.35
CA THR A 47 -19.21 13.93 10.70
C THR A 47 -17.76 14.42 10.59
N PRO A 48 -17.43 15.27 9.61
CA PRO A 48 -16.10 15.87 9.50
C PRO A 48 -15.87 16.90 10.64
N PRO A 49 -14.63 17.34 10.87
CA PRO A 49 -14.32 18.31 11.92
C PRO A 49 -15.14 19.60 11.79
N ASN A 50 -15.26 20.13 10.56
CA ASN A 50 -16.00 21.36 10.27
C ASN A 50 -17.07 21.13 9.20
N GLY A 51 -18.12 20.36 9.53
CA GLY A 51 -19.21 20.20 8.60
C GLY A 51 -20.36 19.34 9.11
N PRO A 52 -21.45 19.25 8.33
CA PRO A 52 -22.60 18.45 8.70
C PRO A 52 -22.29 16.96 8.59
N ALA A 53 -22.97 16.18 9.43
CA ALA A 53 -22.95 14.73 9.35
C ALA A 53 -23.64 14.26 8.06
N ALA A 54 -23.01 13.31 7.35
CA ALA A 54 -23.55 12.72 6.13
C ALA A 54 -23.39 11.20 6.15
N TYR A 55 -24.41 10.49 5.68
CA TYR A 55 -24.30 9.04 5.47
C TYR A 55 -23.36 8.75 4.30
N LEU A 56 -22.47 7.78 4.51
CA LEU A 56 -21.67 7.23 3.43
C LEU A 56 -22.59 6.61 2.38
N LEU A 57 -22.15 6.66 1.14
CA LEU A 57 -22.96 6.32 -0.01
C LEU A 57 -22.68 4.90 -0.49
N ASN A 58 -23.74 4.20 -0.89
CA ASN A 58 -23.69 2.88 -1.47
C ASN A 58 -24.14 2.93 -2.95
N ARG A 59 -23.51 2.09 -3.78
CA ARG A 59 -23.85 1.96 -5.21
C ARG A 59 -24.96 0.95 -5.47
N LEU A 60 -25.24 0.09 -4.51
CA LEU A 60 -26.30 -0.93 -4.59
C LEU A 60 -27.40 -0.58 -3.58
N SER A 61 -28.66 -0.72 -3.98
CA SER A 61 -29.85 -0.54 -3.14
C SER A 61 -30.80 -1.72 -3.30
N PHE A 62 -31.86 -1.78 -2.48
CA PHE A 62 -32.85 -2.86 -2.51
C PHE A 62 -34.00 -2.62 -3.47
N ASP A 63 -34.24 -1.36 -3.85
CA ASP A 63 -35.41 -0.93 -4.62
C ASP A 63 -35.20 -0.98 -6.14
N THR A 64 -33.96 -0.84 -6.60
CA THR A 64 -33.63 -0.66 -8.02
C THR A 64 -32.74 -1.80 -8.51
N PRO A 65 -33.27 -2.76 -9.30
CA PRO A 65 -32.46 -3.82 -9.87
C PRO A 65 -31.44 -3.25 -10.88
N VAL A 66 -30.21 -3.75 -10.79
CA VAL A 66 -29.18 -3.50 -11.81
C VAL A 66 -29.37 -4.49 -12.94
N THR A 67 -29.77 -4.00 -14.11
CA THR A 67 -29.93 -4.82 -15.33
C THR A 67 -28.95 -4.39 -16.41
N ALA A 68 -28.88 -5.16 -17.50
CA ALA A 68 -28.07 -4.82 -18.66
C ALA A 68 -28.49 -3.50 -19.35
N THR A 69 -29.69 -2.98 -19.08
CA THR A 69 -30.22 -1.76 -19.71
C THR A 69 -30.12 -0.52 -18.84
N THR A 70 -29.83 -0.66 -17.54
CA THR A 70 -29.74 0.49 -16.64
C THR A 70 -28.55 1.37 -17.03
N THR A 71 -28.75 2.67 -17.20
CA THR A 71 -27.71 3.64 -17.55
C THR A 71 -26.93 4.15 -16.32
N PRO A 72 -25.77 4.83 -16.48
CA PRO A 72 -25.11 5.52 -15.38
C PRO A 72 -25.93 6.66 -14.77
N GLN A 73 -26.77 7.35 -15.56
CA GLN A 73 -27.58 8.50 -15.11
C GLN A 73 -28.76 8.07 -14.23
N GLU A 74 -29.27 6.86 -14.40
CA GLU A 74 -30.40 6.29 -13.64
C GLU A 74 -29.99 5.73 -12.27
N ARG A 75 -28.78 6.08 -11.80
CA ARG A 75 -28.20 5.47 -10.59
C ARG A 75 -27.72 6.51 -9.59
N PRO A 76 -28.64 7.07 -8.79
CA PRO A 76 -28.23 7.87 -7.65
C PRO A 76 -27.43 6.99 -6.69
N LEU A 77 -26.35 7.55 -6.15
CA LEU A 77 -25.69 6.98 -4.98
C LEU A 77 -26.67 7.05 -3.80
N THR A 78 -26.89 5.92 -3.13
CA THR A 78 -27.90 5.81 -2.07
C THR A 78 -27.25 5.92 -0.70
N PRO A 79 -27.71 6.83 0.18
CA PRO A 79 -27.26 6.89 1.57
C PRO A 79 -27.34 5.55 2.29
N SER A 80 -26.31 5.20 3.08
CA SER A 80 -26.22 3.90 3.76
C SER A 80 -27.31 3.64 4.82
N ASN A 81 -28.06 4.65 5.26
CA ASN A 81 -29.27 4.44 6.07
C ASN A 81 -30.45 3.91 5.25
N LEU A 82 -30.44 4.06 3.93
CA LEU A 82 -31.43 3.49 3.01
C LEU A 82 -30.89 2.25 2.28
N ALA A 83 -29.56 2.18 2.12
CA ALA A 83 -28.85 1.07 1.49
C ALA A 83 -27.63 0.65 2.33
N PRO A 84 -27.84 0.00 3.49
CA PRO A 84 -26.80 -0.37 4.44
C PRO A 84 -25.72 -1.26 3.85
N PHE A 85 -24.49 -1.14 4.36
CA PHE A 85 -23.39 -1.97 3.94
C PHE A 85 -23.55 -3.39 4.50
N GLN A 86 -23.54 -4.37 3.60
CA GLN A 86 -23.71 -5.79 3.92
C GLN A 86 -22.37 -6.49 4.20
N LYS A 87 -21.54 -5.87 5.04
CA LYS A 87 -20.21 -6.38 5.45
C LYS A 87 -19.94 -5.89 6.85
N PHE A 88 -19.29 -6.68 7.71
CA PHE A 88 -18.86 -6.31 9.06
C PHE A 88 -17.66 -5.35 9.13
N ARG A 89 -17.29 -4.75 7.98
CA ARG A 89 -16.23 -3.76 7.88
C ARG A 89 -16.46 -2.83 6.70
N TRP A 90 -15.96 -1.61 6.80
CA TRP A 90 -16.00 -0.62 5.74
C TRP A 90 -14.76 0.27 5.77
N MET A 91 -14.27 0.66 4.60
CA MET A 91 -13.18 1.63 4.48
C MET A 91 -13.76 2.94 3.98
N ASP A 92 -13.42 4.04 4.66
CA ASP A 92 -13.80 5.38 4.23
C ASP A 92 -12.57 6.22 3.90
N PHE A 93 -12.65 6.89 2.75
CA PHE A 93 -11.64 7.79 2.23
C PHE A 93 -12.29 9.17 2.04
N PRO A 94 -12.18 10.08 3.02
CA PRO A 94 -12.68 11.44 2.83
C PRO A 94 -12.05 12.11 1.61
N GLY A 95 -12.88 12.77 0.81
CA GLY A 95 -12.43 13.44 -0.41
C GLY A 95 -11.49 14.61 -0.12
N ASP A 96 -11.92 15.47 0.80
CA ASP A 96 -11.13 16.58 1.33
C ASP A 96 -10.84 16.29 2.81
N LEU A 97 -9.56 16.11 3.12
CA LEU A 97 -9.10 15.88 4.48
C LEU A 97 -8.89 17.21 5.19
N GLU A 98 -9.56 17.36 6.32
CA GLU A 98 -9.46 18.52 7.21
C GLU A 98 -8.74 18.11 8.49
N PRO A 99 -7.92 19.00 9.07
CA PRO A 99 -7.39 18.79 10.41
C PRO A 99 -8.51 18.68 11.45
N GLY A 100 -8.37 17.72 12.38
CA GLY A 100 -9.28 17.51 13.50
C GLY A 100 -9.98 16.16 13.49
N ALA A 101 -10.87 15.96 14.48
CA ALA A 101 -11.53 14.69 14.70
C ALA A 101 -12.71 14.47 13.74
N TYR A 102 -12.71 13.31 13.09
CA TYR A 102 -13.85 12.79 12.35
C TYR A 102 -14.65 11.86 13.26
N THR A 103 -15.97 12.07 13.34
CA THR A 103 -16.86 11.18 14.09
C THR A 103 -17.58 10.24 13.13
N TYR A 104 -17.46 8.93 13.35
CA TYR A 104 -18.21 7.90 12.65
C TYR A 104 -19.29 7.33 13.56
N THR A 105 -20.55 7.38 13.12
CA THR A 105 -21.68 6.70 13.77
C THR A 105 -22.10 5.52 12.92
N VAL A 106 -22.06 4.32 13.49
CA VAL A 106 -22.48 3.07 12.86
C VAL A 106 -23.78 2.61 13.51
N THR A 107 -24.78 2.29 12.69
CA THR A 107 -26.09 1.82 13.14
C THR A 107 -26.45 0.52 12.44
N ALA A 108 -26.82 -0.51 13.20
CA ALA A 108 -27.37 -1.75 12.65
C ALA A 108 -28.77 -1.46 12.08
N MET A 109 -28.99 -1.80 10.82
CA MET A 109 -30.25 -1.58 10.10
C MET A 109 -30.94 -2.91 9.87
N TYR A 110 -32.26 -2.96 10.04
CA TYR A 110 -33.05 -4.19 9.97
C TYR A 110 -34.13 -4.07 8.91
N PHE A 111 -34.39 -5.17 8.19
CA PHE A 111 -35.60 -5.28 7.38
C PHE A 111 -36.83 -5.35 8.28
N ASP A 112 -37.85 -4.59 7.94
CA ASP A 112 -39.15 -4.72 8.58
C ASP A 112 -39.75 -6.13 8.35
N PRO A 113 -40.60 -6.64 9.27
CA PRO A 113 -41.19 -7.96 9.13
C PRO A 113 -41.96 -8.17 7.82
N GLY A 114 -42.06 -9.42 7.38
CA GLY A 114 -42.91 -9.80 6.23
C GLY A 114 -42.27 -9.58 4.85
N GLY A 115 -40.95 -9.44 4.75
CA GLY A 115 -40.24 -9.31 3.47
C GLY A 115 -40.24 -7.90 2.89
N SER A 116 -40.49 -6.89 3.73
CA SER A 116 -40.41 -5.47 3.37
C SER A 116 -38.95 -5.05 3.14
N ILE A 117 -38.73 -4.16 2.17
CA ILE A 117 -37.44 -3.48 1.98
C ILE A 117 -37.30 -2.21 2.83
N GLN A 118 -38.33 -1.88 3.61
CA GLN A 118 -38.26 -0.78 4.58
C GLN A 118 -37.31 -1.14 5.71
N LEU A 119 -36.57 -0.14 6.18
CA LEU A 119 -35.50 -0.32 7.15
C LEU A 119 -35.80 0.40 8.45
N THR A 120 -35.62 -0.31 9.56
CA THR A 120 -35.70 0.24 10.92
C THR A 120 -34.30 0.26 11.55
N PRO A 121 -33.86 1.38 12.16
CA PRO A 121 -32.59 1.43 12.88
C PRO A 121 -32.66 0.69 14.22
N GLY A 122 -31.60 -0.02 14.60
CA GLY A 122 -31.43 -0.61 15.92
C GLY A 122 -30.21 -0.05 16.66
N ALA A 123 -29.38 -0.94 17.22
CA ALA A 123 -28.20 -0.56 18.00
C ALA A 123 -27.27 0.37 17.20
N SER A 124 -26.71 1.37 17.90
CA SER A 124 -25.89 2.41 17.30
C SER A 124 -24.71 2.76 18.21
N ALA A 125 -23.52 2.88 17.62
CA ALA A 125 -22.29 3.24 18.31
C ALA A 125 -21.56 4.31 17.49
N ASN A 126 -20.90 5.24 18.17
CA ASN A 126 -20.09 6.26 17.53
C ASN A 126 -18.65 6.23 18.04
N ILE A 127 -17.75 6.74 17.21
CA ILE A 127 -16.32 6.78 17.48
C ILE A 127 -15.70 8.01 16.84
N SER A 128 -14.72 8.62 17.49
CA SER A 128 -14.01 9.80 17.00
C SER A 128 -12.51 9.58 16.96
N LEU A 129 -11.85 10.04 15.89
CA LEU A 129 -10.40 9.99 15.70
C LEU A 129 -9.96 11.04 14.68
N GLU A 130 -8.71 11.52 14.76
CA GLU A 130 -8.12 12.32 13.68
C GLU A 130 -7.62 11.38 12.58
N LEU A 131 -7.96 11.64 11.32
CA LEU A 131 -7.51 10.80 10.20
C LEU A 131 -6.11 11.18 9.73
N ILE A 132 -5.72 12.43 9.96
CA ILE A 132 -4.34 12.91 9.90
C ILE A 132 -4.01 13.39 11.32
N PRO A 133 -3.14 12.70 12.05
CA PRO A 133 -2.85 13.08 13.43
C PRO A 133 -2.16 14.45 13.49
N SER A 134 -2.63 15.30 14.40
CA SER A 134 -1.98 16.56 14.77
C SER A 134 -0.62 16.36 15.45
N GLN A 135 -0.36 15.17 15.99
CA GLN A 135 0.90 14.75 16.60
C GLN A 135 1.22 13.31 16.17
N PRO A 136 2.39 13.05 15.57
CA PRO A 136 2.74 11.69 15.16
C PRO A 136 2.91 10.79 16.40
N GLN A 137 2.51 9.53 16.27
CA GLN A 137 2.72 8.53 17.34
C GLN A 137 4.21 8.32 17.62
N PHE A 138 5.02 8.41 16.57
CA PHE A 138 6.47 8.24 16.58
C PHE A 138 7.10 9.49 15.95
N GLN A 139 7.87 10.25 16.74
CA GLN A 139 8.40 11.55 16.31
C GLN A 139 9.47 11.45 15.22
N HIS A 140 10.13 10.30 15.10
CA HIS A 140 11.22 10.08 14.16
C HIS A 140 10.85 9.09 13.04
N PHE A 141 9.55 8.77 12.90
CA PHE A 141 9.07 7.82 11.91
C PHE A 141 7.86 8.36 11.16
N GLU A 142 7.89 8.23 9.85
CA GLU A 142 6.78 8.57 8.96
C GLU A 142 6.55 7.42 7.98
N MET A 143 5.29 7.10 7.73
CA MET A 143 4.85 6.10 6.74
C MET A 143 3.76 6.72 5.89
N GLY A 144 3.86 6.52 4.57
CA GLY A 144 2.85 6.98 3.63
C GLY A 144 2.70 6.00 2.47
N PHE A 145 1.53 6.04 1.84
CA PHE A 145 1.20 5.15 0.73
C PHE A 145 0.98 5.95 -0.55
N THR A 146 1.23 5.30 -1.69
CA THR A 146 0.57 5.71 -2.93
C THR A 146 -0.91 5.37 -2.80
N ARG A 147 -1.76 6.11 -3.52
CA ARG A 147 -3.15 5.67 -3.65
C ARG A 147 -3.27 4.49 -4.59
N GLY A 148 -2.43 4.39 -5.63
CA GLY A 148 -2.27 3.22 -6.50
C GLY A 148 -3.52 2.76 -7.30
N VAL A 149 -4.67 3.41 -7.12
CA VAL A 149 -5.96 3.02 -7.73
C VAL A 149 -6.19 3.54 -9.16
N LEU A 150 -5.17 3.53 -10.02
CA LEU A 150 -5.34 3.93 -11.43
C LEU A 150 -6.41 3.07 -12.13
N SER A 151 -6.45 1.78 -11.79
CA SER A 151 -7.44 0.82 -12.28
C SER A 151 -8.67 0.80 -11.36
N SER A 152 -9.43 1.90 -11.32
CA SER A 152 -10.61 1.99 -10.45
C SER A 152 -11.71 2.90 -10.99
N GLN A 153 -12.95 2.64 -10.54
CA GLN A 153 -14.09 3.52 -10.77
C GLN A 153 -13.84 4.95 -10.29
N ALA A 154 -13.12 5.13 -9.17
CA ALA A 154 -12.82 6.45 -8.65
C ALA A 154 -11.96 7.27 -9.62
N TYR A 155 -10.96 6.65 -10.25
CA TYR A 155 -10.14 7.31 -11.27
C TYR A 155 -10.93 7.57 -12.56
N ALA A 156 -11.70 6.58 -13.02
CA ALA A 156 -12.55 6.72 -14.20
C ALA A 156 -13.56 7.87 -14.03
N GLU A 157 -14.19 7.99 -12.86
CA GLU A 157 -15.15 9.04 -12.57
C GLU A 157 -14.50 10.42 -12.45
N LYS A 158 -13.41 10.53 -11.67
CA LYS A 158 -12.74 11.81 -11.36
C LYS A 158 -11.96 12.37 -12.54
N PHE A 159 -11.18 11.53 -13.23
CA PHE A 159 -10.25 11.95 -14.28
C PHE A 159 -10.64 11.46 -15.68
N LYS A 160 -11.78 10.79 -15.84
CA LYS A 160 -12.23 10.25 -17.15
C LYS A 160 -11.19 9.36 -17.81
N ASN A 161 -10.46 8.59 -17.00
CA ASN A 161 -9.34 7.77 -17.44
C ASN A 161 -8.26 8.55 -18.21
N ALA A 162 -8.06 9.83 -17.89
CA ALA A 162 -6.99 10.64 -18.48
C ALA A 162 -5.62 9.95 -18.32
N PRO A 163 -4.71 10.13 -19.28
CA PRO A 163 -3.38 9.55 -19.18
C PRO A 163 -2.56 10.20 -18.06
N ILE A 164 -1.52 9.48 -17.63
CA ILE A 164 -0.54 9.89 -16.61
C ILE A 164 0.84 10.16 -17.23
N ARG A 165 0.91 10.36 -18.54
CA ARG A 165 2.08 10.73 -19.35
C ARG A 165 1.65 10.94 -20.80
N PRO A 166 2.45 11.59 -21.65
CA PRO A 166 2.14 11.71 -23.07
C PRO A 166 1.98 10.35 -23.75
N ASN A 167 1.16 10.30 -24.81
CA ASN A 167 1.06 9.14 -25.67
C ASN A 167 2.34 8.99 -26.51
N GLY A 168 2.69 7.75 -26.86
CA GLY A 168 3.84 7.44 -27.72
C GLY A 168 5.01 6.81 -26.97
N ALA A 169 6.22 7.00 -27.48
CA ALA A 169 7.43 6.50 -26.85
C ALA A 169 7.64 7.18 -25.48
N LYS A 170 8.11 6.42 -24.50
CA LYS A 170 8.49 6.97 -23.20
C LYS A 170 9.70 7.91 -23.38
N THR A 171 9.74 8.98 -22.60
CA THR A 171 10.85 9.92 -22.52
C THR A 171 10.89 10.56 -21.13
N LEU A 172 12.05 11.07 -20.73
CA LEU A 172 12.22 11.89 -19.52
C LEU A 172 11.99 13.39 -19.77
N ASP A 173 11.81 13.83 -21.03
CA ASP A 173 11.80 15.26 -21.40
C ASP A 173 10.41 15.85 -21.64
N TYR A 174 9.36 15.25 -21.08
CA TYR A 174 8.01 15.81 -21.20
C TYR A 174 7.68 16.74 -20.04
N ASP A 175 6.85 17.74 -20.32
CA ASP A 175 6.27 18.61 -19.30
C ASP A 175 5.29 17.81 -18.42
N THR A 176 5.59 17.72 -17.12
CA THR A 176 4.79 17.00 -16.13
C THR A 176 3.60 17.80 -15.62
N ALA A 177 3.58 19.13 -15.81
CA ALA A 177 2.55 20.01 -15.28
C ALA A 177 1.11 19.63 -15.71
N PRO A 178 0.83 19.17 -16.95
CA PRO A 178 -0.50 18.70 -17.34
C PRO A 178 -1.00 17.46 -16.59
N PHE A 179 -0.12 16.73 -15.89
CA PHE A 179 -0.44 15.50 -15.16
C PHE A 179 -0.47 15.70 -13.64
N GLU A 180 -0.16 16.89 -13.14
CA GLU A 180 0.03 17.14 -11.70
C GLU A 180 -1.21 16.77 -10.86
N ALA A 181 -2.42 17.06 -11.36
CA ALA A 181 -3.64 16.69 -10.64
C ALA A 181 -3.78 15.17 -10.47
N GLN A 182 -3.39 14.39 -11.47
CA GLN A 182 -3.35 12.93 -11.42
C GLN A 182 -2.20 12.45 -10.53
N TYR A 183 -1.02 13.05 -10.63
CA TYR A 183 0.16 12.67 -9.86
C TYR A 183 -0.02 12.91 -8.37
N ALA A 184 -0.55 14.07 -7.98
CA ALA A 184 -0.91 14.37 -6.60
C ALA A 184 -1.97 13.41 -6.05
N TRP A 185 -2.94 13.01 -6.88
CA TRP A 185 -4.01 12.10 -6.46
C TRP A 185 -3.55 10.62 -6.39
N LEU A 186 -2.77 10.15 -7.36
CA LEU A 186 -2.32 8.76 -7.43
C LEU A 186 -1.11 8.50 -6.52
N GLY A 187 -0.15 9.42 -6.50
CA GLY A 187 1.06 9.32 -5.69
C GLY A 187 0.87 9.68 -4.22
N TYR A 188 -0.18 10.45 -3.91
CA TYR A 188 -0.67 10.73 -2.56
C TYR A 188 0.46 11.08 -1.54
N HIS A 189 0.48 10.49 -0.35
CA HIS A 189 1.46 10.83 0.69
C HIS A 189 2.86 10.31 0.35
N ALA A 190 2.98 9.09 -0.20
CA ALA A 190 4.27 8.53 -0.62
C ALA A 190 5.03 9.46 -1.59
N ARG A 191 4.33 10.05 -2.56
CA ARG A 191 4.92 11.07 -3.45
C ARG A 191 5.41 12.28 -2.66
N LYS A 192 4.57 12.83 -1.77
CA LYS A 192 4.95 13.98 -0.95
C LYS A 192 6.19 13.70 -0.10
N MET A 193 6.31 12.50 0.48
CA MET A 193 7.46 12.08 1.27
C MET A 193 8.74 12.04 0.43
N ILE A 194 8.71 11.43 -0.76
CA ILE A 194 9.88 11.35 -1.65
C ILE A 194 10.34 12.73 -2.10
N PHE A 195 9.43 13.56 -2.63
CA PHE A 195 9.78 14.92 -3.05
C PHE A 195 10.20 15.79 -1.87
N GLY A 196 9.53 15.67 -0.73
CA GLY A 196 9.88 16.36 0.50
C GLY A 196 11.29 16.02 0.97
N PHE A 197 11.67 14.75 0.96
CA PHE A 197 13.02 14.29 1.31
C PHE A 197 14.08 14.89 0.39
N LEU A 198 13.86 14.86 -0.93
CA LEU A 198 14.79 15.43 -1.92
C LEU A 198 14.93 16.94 -1.74
N HIS A 199 13.83 17.66 -1.55
CA HIS A 199 13.84 19.10 -1.31
C HIS A 199 14.52 19.46 0.03
N GLU A 200 14.27 18.70 1.09
CA GLU A 200 14.95 18.86 2.38
C GLU A 200 16.47 18.74 2.22
N CYS A 201 16.95 17.78 1.44
CA CYS A 201 18.38 17.59 1.19
C CYS A 201 18.97 18.67 0.26
N LEU A 202 18.22 19.13 -0.75
CA LEU A 202 18.67 20.19 -1.66
C LEU A 202 18.74 21.56 -1.00
N ALA A 203 17.90 21.81 0.00
CA ALA A 203 17.89 23.07 0.74
C ALA A 203 19.18 23.30 1.55
N ASP A 204 19.92 22.24 1.86
CA ASP A 204 21.20 22.30 2.56
C ASP A 204 22.36 21.97 1.60
N PRO A 205 23.24 22.94 1.27
CA PRO A 205 24.36 22.70 0.36
C PRO A 205 25.45 21.82 0.95
N GLU A 206 25.46 21.61 2.28
CA GLU A 206 26.43 20.76 2.98
C GLU A 206 26.00 19.28 3.02
N VAL A 207 24.74 18.99 2.71
CA VAL A 207 24.19 17.63 2.70
C VAL A 207 24.61 16.88 1.44
N THR A 208 24.95 15.60 1.59
CA THR A 208 25.12 14.66 0.48
C THR A 208 24.00 13.62 0.48
N LEU A 209 23.78 13.01 -0.69
CA LEU A 209 22.71 12.06 -0.92
C LEU A 209 23.28 10.78 -1.52
N ASP A 210 23.01 9.65 -0.87
CA ASP A 210 23.25 8.33 -1.47
C ASP A 210 21.93 7.67 -1.84
N MET A 211 21.90 7.04 -3.01
CA MET A 211 20.68 6.48 -3.59
C MET A 211 20.88 5.07 -4.13
N PHE A 212 20.00 4.16 -3.72
CA PHE A 212 19.68 2.98 -4.52
C PHE A 212 18.43 3.24 -5.35
N ALA A 213 18.48 2.97 -6.66
CA ALA A 213 17.31 3.03 -7.52
C ALA A 213 17.23 1.81 -8.45
N TYR A 214 16.14 1.05 -8.28
CA TYR A 214 15.77 -0.04 -9.19
C TYR A 214 15.13 0.50 -10.48
N ASP A 215 13.82 0.82 -10.48
CA ASP A 215 13.21 1.53 -11.61
C ASP A 215 13.39 3.04 -11.39
N LEU A 216 13.98 3.73 -12.36
CA LEU A 216 14.22 5.17 -12.34
C LEU A 216 13.77 5.81 -13.65
N ASP A 217 12.51 6.27 -13.69
CA ASP A 217 11.93 6.90 -14.88
C ASP A 217 10.99 8.10 -14.59
N GLU A 218 10.93 8.55 -13.33
CA GLU A 218 10.13 9.71 -12.95
C GLU A 218 10.88 11.02 -13.28
N PRO A 219 10.37 11.86 -14.21
CA PRO A 219 11.14 13.00 -14.73
C PRO A 219 11.55 14.03 -13.68
N ASP A 220 10.66 14.37 -12.76
CA ASP A 220 10.89 15.42 -11.78
C ASP A 220 11.87 14.94 -10.70
N ILE A 221 11.81 13.67 -10.31
CA ILE A 221 12.83 13.05 -9.44
C ILE A 221 14.19 13.03 -10.14
N VAL A 222 14.28 12.59 -11.40
CA VAL A 222 15.55 12.60 -12.15
C VAL A 222 16.09 14.03 -12.30
N HIS A 223 15.23 15.03 -12.48
CA HIS A 223 15.62 16.43 -12.49
C HIS A 223 16.21 16.88 -11.14
N LEU A 224 15.54 16.59 -10.03
CA LEU A 224 16.02 16.93 -8.69
C LEU A 224 17.35 16.24 -8.34
N LEU A 225 17.51 14.97 -8.72
CA LEU A 225 18.75 14.22 -8.50
C LEU A 225 19.96 14.87 -9.21
N GLN A 226 19.78 15.41 -10.42
CA GLN A 226 20.85 16.12 -11.13
C GLN A 226 21.29 17.40 -10.40
N GLN A 227 20.41 18.04 -9.63
CA GLN A 227 20.72 19.30 -8.92
C GLN A 227 21.70 19.08 -7.74
N PHE A 228 21.84 17.85 -7.23
CA PHE A 228 22.86 17.55 -6.23
C PHE A 228 24.28 17.66 -6.81
N GLY A 229 24.44 17.46 -8.12
CA GLY A 229 25.75 17.43 -8.76
C GLY A 229 26.67 16.42 -8.05
N PRO A 230 27.93 16.78 -7.76
CA PRO A 230 28.89 15.88 -7.09
C PRO A 230 28.50 15.41 -5.68
N ARG A 231 27.43 15.95 -5.08
CA ARG A 231 26.91 15.54 -3.76
C ARG A 231 26.03 14.28 -3.82
N LEU A 232 25.68 13.81 -5.02
CA LEU A 232 24.96 12.56 -5.21
C LEU A 232 25.93 11.41 -5.43
N ARG A 233 25.71 10.27 -4.78
CA ARG A 233 26.17 8.96 -5.25
C ARG A 233 24.98 8.03 -5.50
N ALA A 234 25.10 7.18 -6.52
CA ALA A 234 24.00 6.31 -6.93
C ALA A 234 24.47 4.89 -7.25
N VAL A 235 23.66 3.92 -6.82
CA VAL A 235 23.69 2.53 -7.30
C VAL A 235 22.41 2.30 -8.12
N LEU A 236 22.58 2.02 -9.41
CA LEU A 236 21.48 1.80 -10.36
C LEU A 236 21.46 0.35 -10.84
N ASP A 237 20.26 -0.21 -11.01
CA ASP A 237 20.09 -1.54 -11.59
C ASP A 237 20.37 -1.55 -13.11
N ASN A 238 20.83 -2.70 -13.61
CA ASN A 238 21.01 -2.94 -15.05
C ASN A 238 20.56 -4.33 -15.48
N ALA A 239 19.57 -4.90 -14.79
CA ALA A 239 18.96 -6.13 -15.23
C ALA A 239 18.40 -5.94 -16.65
N PRO A 240 18.18 -7.03 -17.41
CA PRO A 240 17.81 -6.93 -18.82
C PRO A 240 16.62 -6.02 -19.12
N LEU A 241 15.66 -5.90 -18.19
CA LEU A 241 14.49 -5.04 -18.35
C LEU A 241 14.82 -3.53 -18.31
N HIS A 242 15.93 -3.12 -17.69
CA HIS A 242 16.42 -1.74 -17.65
C HIS A 242 17.43 -1.41 -18.75
N THR A 243 17.83 -2.40 -19.55
CA THR A 243 18.78 -2.19 -20.65
C THR A 243 18.18 -2.46 -22.03
N GLN A 244 16.94 -2.93 -22.09
CA GLN A 244 16.24 -3.21 -23.33
C GLN A 244 15.78 -1.93 -24.05
N PRO A 245 15.55 -1.98 -25.38
CA PRO A 245 15.03 -0.84 -26.13
C PRO A 245 13.72 -0.31 -25.52
N GLY A 246 13.68 1.00 -25.24
CA GLY A 246 12.53 1.67 -24.62
C GLY A 246 12.57 1.79 -23.09
N ALA A 247 13.59 1.21 -22.43
CA ALA A 247 13.94 1.51 -21.05
C ALA A 247 14.50 2.94 -20.94
N LEU A 248 14.17 3.66 -19.86
CA LEU A 248 14.61 5.04 -19.63
C LEU A 248 15.79 5.12 -18.65
N GLU A 249 16.06 4.04 -17.93
CA GLU A 249 17.14 3.92 -16.96
C GLU A 249 18.53 4.19 -17.57
N PRO A 250 18.86 3.81 -18.83
CA PRO A 250 20.13 4.18 -19.46
C PRO A 250 20.26 5.70 -19.69
N GLU A 251 19.14 6.37 -19.96
CA GLU A 251 19.10 7.82 -20.12
C GLU A 251 19.23 8.53 -18.77
N ALA A 252 18.50 8.07 -17.74
CA ALA A 252 18.62 8.55 -16.38
C ALA A 252 20.06 8.40 -15.86
N LYS A 253 20.68 7.23 -16.05
CA LYS A 253 22.11 7.00 -15.76
C LYS A 253 23.00 8.04 -16.43
N THR A 254 22.79 8.30 -17.72
CA THR A 254 23.62 9.25 -18.49
C THR A 254 23.52 10.66 -17.91
N ARG A 255 22.31 11.10 -17.55
CA ARG A 255 22.05 12.39 -16.89
C ARG A 255 22.71 12.49 -15.51
N LEU A 256 22.63 11.42 -14.71
CA LEU A 256 23.27 11.38 -13.40
C LEU A 256 24.80 11.37 -13.50
N ILE A 257 25.39 10.64 -14.45
CA ILE A 257 26.84 10.69 -14.70
C ILE A 257 27.28 12.09 -15.12
N ALA A 258 26.51 12.76 -15.98
CA ALA A 258 26.84 14.10 -16.46
C ALA A 258 26.85 15.16 -15.35
N SER A 259 25.98 15.00 -14.33
CA SER A 259 25.84 15.95 -13.22
C SER A 259 26.69 15.57 -11.99
N ALA A 260 26.64 14.31 -11.56
CA ALA A 260 27.33 13.81 -10.36
C ALA A 260 28.77 13.38 -10.61
N GLY A 261 29.14 13.08 -11.86
CA GLY A 261 30.42 12.52 -12.24
C GLY A 261 30.40 10.98 -12.27
N ALA A 262 31.19 10.41 -13.18
CA ALA A 262 31.19 8.96 -13.43
C ALA A 262 31.61 8.11 -12.22
N SER A 263 32.48 8.63 -11.35
CA SER A 263 32.91 7.93 -10.13
C SER A 263 31.81 7.84 -9.06
N ASN A 264 30.75 8.63 -9.20
CA ASN A 264 29.64 8.71 -8.25
C ASN A 264 28.44 7.84 -8.68
N VAL A 265 28.51 7.14 -9.81
CA VAL A 265 27.41 6.31 -10.30
C VAL A 265 27.91 4.90 -10.58
N VAL A 266 27.46 3.94 -9.80
CA VAL A 266 27.69 2.51 -9.99
C VAL A 266 26.45 1.87 -10.58
N VAL A 267 26.67 0.96 -11.52
CA VAL A 267 25.59 0.30 -12.25
C VAL A 267 25.83 -1.20 -12.22
N GLY A 268 24.86 -1.94 -11.71
CA GLY A 268 24.95 -3.38 -11.53
C GLY A 268 23.73 -3.95 -10.85
N HIS A 269 23.65 -5.28 -10.84
CA HIS A 269 22.65 -6.02 -10.07
C HIS A 269 23.35 -7.14 -9.30
N PHE A 270 22.67 -7.66 -8.27
CA PHE A 270 23.14 -8.84 -7.54
C PHE A 270 22.92 -10.11 -8.39
N LYS A 271 22.25 -11.14 -7.87
CA LYS A 271 21.94 -12.34 -8.67
C LYS A 271 20.96 -12.05 -9.81
N ARG A 272 19.99 -11.18 -9.57
CA ARG A 272 18.91 -10.87 -10.52
C ARG A 272 18.67 -9.37 -10.65
N PHE A 273 18.56 -8.68 -9.52
CA PHE A 273 18.23 -7.26 -9.39
C PHE A 273 19.00 -6.66 -8.20
N ALA A 274 19.34 -5.37 -8.26
CA ALA A 274 19.49 -4.46 -7.13
C ALA A 274 18.12 -3.78 -6.90
N HIS A 275 17.22 -4.49 -6.24
CA HIS A 275 15.78 -4.14 -6.19
C HIS A 275 15.45 -3.11 -5.10
N ASP A 276 16.40 -2.23 -4.78
CA ASP A 276 16.33 -1.30 -3.66
C ASP A 276 15.79 0.07 -4.11
N LYS A 277 15.11 0.77 -3.20
CA LYS A 277 14.58 2.13 -3.41
C LYS A 277 14.84 2.94 -2.16
N VAL A 278 16.07 3.45 -2.07
CA VAL A 278 16.59 4.02 -0.83
C VAL A 278 17.19 5.38 -1.12
N LEU A 279 16.91 6.35 -0.26
CA LEU A 279 17.59 7.64 -0.21
C LEU A 279 18.19 7.83 1.18
N ILE A 280 19.48 8.13 1.27
CA ILE A 280 20.21 8.31 2.52
C ILE A 280 20.74 9.74 2.57
N LYS A 281 20.24 10.53 3.52
CA LYS A 281 20.71 11.89 3.78
C LYS A 281 21.93 11.82 4.68
N LYS A 282 23.01 12.50 4.28
CA LYS A 282 24.24 12.57 5.08
C LYS A 282 24.69 14.01 5.29
N ASP A 283 25.34 14.28 6.41
CA ASP A 283 25.97 15.57 6.66
C ASP A 283 27.29 15.74 5.86
N LYS A 284 27.91 16.92 6.02
CA LYS A 284 29.20 17.27 5.40
C LYS A 284 30.37 16.37 5.79
N ASP A 285 30.27 15.69 6.94
CA ASP A 285 31.31 14.80 7.43
C ASP A 285 31.04 13.34 6.99
N GLY A 286 30.01 13.12 6.18
CA GLY A 286 29.64 11.84 5.60
C GLY A 286 28.82 10.95 6.55
N LYS A 287 28.34 11.47 7.68
CA LYS A 287 27.54 10.71 8.63
C LYS A 287 26.09 10.61 8.14
N ALA A 288 25.58 9.38 8.08
CA ALA A 288 24.17 9.13 7.77
C ALA A 288 23.26 9.69 8.88
N LEU A 289 22.23 10.43 8.48
CA LEU A 289 21.31 11.12 9.39
C LEU A 289 19.89 10.57 9.34
N LYS A 290 19.40 10.31 8.12
CA LYS A 290 18.01 9.98 7.84
C LYS A 290 17.94 9.10 6.59
N VAL A 291 17.03 8.15 6.57
CA VAL A 291 16.82 7.25 5.44
C VAL A 291 15.36 7.20 5.02
N LEU A 292 15.12 7.25 3.71
CA LEU A 292 13.86 6.90 3.07
C LEU A 292 14.02 5.55 2.40
N THR A 293 13.05 4.65 2.60
CA THR A 293 12.99 3.30 2.02
C THR A 293 11.54 2.93 1.73
N GLY A 294 11.29 1.75 1.17
CA GLY A 294 9.94 1.19 1.02
C GLY A 294 9.82 0.40 -0.27
N SER A 295 8.58 0.15 -0.69
CA SER A 295 8.32 -0.59 -1.93
C SER A 295 8.30 0.34 -3.17
N ALA A 296 8.09 1.65 -2.99
CA ALA A 296 7.91 2.60 -4.07
C ALA A 296 9.15 2.78 -4.94
N ASN A 297 9.05 2.42 -6.23
CA ASN A 297 10.02 2.80 -7.25
C ASN A 297 10.02 4.31 -7.53
N PHE A 298 11.19 4.86 -7.86
CA PHE A 298 11.35 6.24 -8.33
C PHE A 298 10.98 6.37 -9.82
N SER A 299 9.78 5.87 -10.15
CA SER A 299 9.27 5.73 -11.51
C SER A 299 7.82 6.21 -11.59
N VAL A 300 7.40 6.68 -12.77
CA VAL A 300 6.01 7.08 -13.08
C VAL A 300 5.07 5.91 -12.75
N ARG A 301 5.50 4.68 -13.03
CA ARG A 301 4.71 3.49 -12.70
C ARG A 301 4.66 3.24 -11.19
N GLY A 302 5.79 3.36 -10.50
CA GLY A 302 5.88 3.16 -9.06
C GLY A 302 4.98 4.09 -8.28
N LEU A 303 4.98 5.38 -8.63
CA LEU A 303 4.21 6.39 -7.89
C LEU A 303 2.75 6.49 -8.32
N TYR A 304 2.44 6.25 -9.60
CA TYR A 304 1.13 6.61 -10.14
C TYR A 304 0.29 5.44 -10.65
N VAL A 305 0.82 4.20 -10.61
CA VAL A 305 0.08 3.00 -11.04
C VAL A 305 0.00 1.94 -9.95
N GLN A 306 1.06 1.80 -9.16
CA GLN A 306 1.23 0.71 -8.22
C GLN A 306 0.84 1.11 -6.81
N ASP A 307 0.25 0.17 -6.07
CA ASP A 307 0.10 0.26 -4.63
C ASP A 307 1.47 0.08 -3.98
N ASN A 308 1.94 1.09 -3.27
CA ASN A 308 3.28 1.18 -2.70
C ASN A 308 3.32 1.95 -1.37
N ASN A 309 4.32 1.64 -0.55
CA ASN A 309 4.61 2.34 0.68
C ASN A 309 5.98 3.02 0.62
N VAL A 310 6.11 4.07 1.42
CA VAL A 310 7.33 4.80 1.72
C VAL A 310 7.45 4.93 3.23
N LEU A 311 8.65 4.68 3.74
CA LEU A 311 9.03 4.78 5.14
C LEU A 311 10.17 5.78 5.26
N ILE A 312 10.09 6.71 6.21
CA ILE A 312 11.19 7.60 6.59
C ILE A 312 11.56 7.31 8.04
N PHE A 313 12.85 7.08 8.27
CA PHE A 313 13.45 6.99 9.60
C PHE A 313 14.40 8.17 9.78
N ASP A 314 14.02 9.10 10.67
CA ASP A 314 14.84 10.21 11.12
C ASP A 314 15.72 9.80 12.29
N ASP A 315 16.61 8.85 12.01
CA ASP A 315 17.50 8.24 12.99
C ASP A 315 18.85 7.90 12.37
N PRO A 316 19.97 8.46 12.89
CA PRO A 316 21.31 8.16 12.39
C PRO A 316 21.68 6.68 12.50
N GLY A 317 21.19 5.96 13.51
CA GLY A 317 21.48 4.54 13.69
C GLY A 317 20.85 3.68 12.60
N ALA A 318 19.55 3.90 12.32
CA ALA A 318 18.86 3.28 11.21
C ALA A 318 19.52 3.65 9.88
N ALA A 319 19.80 4.94 9.64
CA ALA A 319 20.40 5.40 8.39
C ALA A 319 21.81 4.79 8.14
N ASP A 320 22.61 4.62 9.19
CA ASP A 320 23.94 3.99 9.11
C ASP A 320 23.88 2.51 8.68
N LEU A 321 22.85 1.77 9.10
CA LEU A 321 22.66 0.38 8.64
C LEU A 321 22.45 0.31 7.12
N TYR A 322 21.67 1.24 6.56
CA TYR A 322 21.47 1.36 5.11
C TYR A 322 22.75 1.85 4.41
N GLU A 323 23.49 2.77 5.02
CA GLU A 323 24.75 3.27 4.47
C GLU A 323 25.80 2.17 4.37
N GLN A 324 25.91 1.29 5.37
CA GLN A 324 26.81 0.12 5.30
C GLN A 324 26.48 -0.81 4.12
N ALA A 325 25.19 -1.01 3.84
CA ALA A 325 24.75 -1.76 2.65
C ALA A 325 25.05 -0.99 1.35
N PHE A 326 24.82 0.32 1.33
CA PHE A 326 25.14 1.21 0.22
C PHE A 326 26.62 1.17 -0.12
N GLU A 327 27.50 1.42 0.84
CA GLU A 327 28.95 1.43 0.64
C GLU A 327 29.47 0.10 0.13
N THR A 328 28.91 -1.01 0.61
CA THR A 328 29.26 -2.35 0.10
C THR A 328 28.90 -2.47 -1.39
N ALA A 329 27.67 -2.11 -1.77
CA ALA A 329 27.23 -2.20 -3.17
C ALA A 329 27.98 -1.23 -4.08
N PHE A 330 28.24 -0.02 -3.59
CA PHE A 330 28.91 1.05 -4.29
C PHE A 330 30.40 0.74 -4.52
N THR A 331 31.10 0.19 -3.54
CA THR A 331 32.54 -0.10 -3.66
C THR A 331 32.84 -1.49 -4.21
N ASN A 332 32.04 -2.51 -3.86
CA ASN A 332 32.25 -3.90 -4.28
C ASN A 332 30.96 -4.73 -4.22
N MET A 333 30.04 -4.47 -5.16
CA MET A 333 28.75 -5.17 -5.26
C MET A 333 28.85 -6.70 -5.25
N ALA A 334 29.91 -7.28 -5.82
CA ALA A 334 30.12 -8.72 -5.84
C ALA A 334 30.31 -9.32 -4.43
N HIS A 335 30.75 -8.52 -3.45
CA HIS A 335 30.96 -8.92 -2.06
C HIS A 335 29.71 -8.77 -1.18
N ALA A 336 28.61 -8.22 -1.71
CA ALA A 336 27.41 -7.93 -0.91
C ALA A 336 26.88 -9.13 -0.14
N THR A 337 26.98 -10.34 -0.71
CA THR A 337 26.50 -11.58 -0.08
C THR A 337 27.31 -11.96 1.17
N GLN A 338 28.58 -11.55 1.26
CA GLN A 338 29.45 -11.86 2.41
C GLN A 338 29.58 -10.69 3.40
N ALA A 339 28.96 -9.55 3.09
CA ALA A 339 29.04 -8.38 3.95
C ALA A 339 28.32 -8.59 5.28
N GLN A 340 28.78 -7.90 6.31
CA GLN A 340 28.19 -7.98 7.65
C GLN A 340 26.71 -7.54 7.64
N SER A 341 26.37 -6.53 6.83
CA SER A 341 25.00 -6.05 6.61
C SER A 341 24.05 -7.12 6.06
N ALA A 342 24.58 -8.13 5.37
CA ALA A 342 23.83 -9.24 4.79
C ALA A 342 23.77 -10.50 5.68
N SER A 343 24.34 -10.46 6.89
CA SER A 343 24.50 -11.67 7.71
C SER A 343 23.33 -11.98 8.64
N LYS A 344 22.48 -11.00 8.94
CA LYS A 344 21.44 -11.10 9.99
C LYS A 344 20.40 -9.99 9.89
N TRP A 345 19.37 -10.11 10.74
CA TRP A 345 18.53 -8.99 11.13
C TRP A 345 19.25 -8.08 12.13
N PHE A 346 19.01 -6.78 12.01
CA PHE A 346 19.46 -5.74 12.92
C PHE A 346 18.24 -5.15 13.61
N ASP A 347 18.16 -5.30 14.92
CA ASP A 347 17.08 -4.73 15.72
C ASP A 347 17.36 -3.26 16.04
N VAL A 348 16.35 -2.42 15.88
CA VAL A 348 16.39 -0.98 16.18
C VAL A 348 15.27 -0.66 17.16
N ALA A 349 15.65 -0.03 18.27
CA ALA A 349 14.74 0.33 19.36
C ALA A 349 15.06 1.75 19.89
N THR A 350 15.28 2.70 18.97
CA THR A 350 15.52 4.11 19.32
C THR A 350 14.23 4.78 19.81
N VAL A 351 14.35 5.63 20.84
CA VAL A 351 13.22 6.42 21.35
C VAL A 351 12.63 7.27 20.24
N GLY A 352 11.31 7.25 20.09
CA GLY A 352 10.60 8.02 19.06
C GLY A 352 10.44 7.29 17.72
N LEU A 353 10.95 6.05 17.60
CA LEU A 353 10.63 5.11 16.51
C LEU A 353 9.73 3.97 17.01
N PRO A 354 8.95 3.33 16.13
CA PRO A 354 8.45 1.98 16.42
C PRO A 354 9.64 1.02 16.53
N PRO A 355 9.63 0.02 17.43
CA PRO A 355 10.61 -1.06 17.39
C PRO A 355 10.53 -1.80 16.06
N PHE A 356 11.65 -1.98 15.37
CA PHE A 356 11.69 -2.73 14.11
C PHE A 356 12.99 -3.51 13.96
N SER A 357 13.03 -4.38 12.96
CA SER A 357 14.27 -5.04 12.53
C SER A 357 14.43 -4.84 11.02
N VAL A 358 15.67 -4.68 10.55
CA VAL A 358 15.99 -4.60 9.12
C VAL A 358 17.00 -5.68 8.73
N SER A 359 16.90 -6.20 7.50
CA SER A 359 17.81 -7.19 6.94
C SER A 359 18.06 -6.86 5.47
N PHE A 360 19.31 -6.95 5.02
CA PHE A 360 19.71 -6.57 3.66
C PHE A 360 20.10 -7.79 2.84
N ALA A 361 19.35 -8.06 1.77
CA ALA A 361 19.73 -9.08 0.78
C ALA A 361 20.82 -8.52 -0.16
N PRO A 362 21.62 -9.37 -0.85
CA PRO A 362 21.55 -10.84 -0.90
C PRO A 362 22.18 -11.52 0.32
N HIS A 363 21.63 -12.66 0.74
CA HIS A 363 22.15 -13.49 1.83
C HIS A 363 22.91 -14.71 1.31
N THR A 364 23.88 -15.22 2.09
CA THR A 364 24.49 -16.54 1.82
C THR A 364 23.46 -17.67 1.89
N ASN A 365 22.44 -17.51 2.73
CA ASN A 365 21.28 -18.40 2.83
C ASN A 365 20.00 -17.56 3.00
N ALA A 366 18.96 -17.87 2.22
CA ALA A 366 17.67 -17.20 2.31
C ALA A 366 17.00 -17.34 3.70
N SER A 367 17.34 -18.39 4.45
CA SER A 367 16.83 -18.63 5.81
C SER A 367 17.16 -17.50 6.78
N ILE A 368 18.24 -16.73 6.54
CA ILE A 368 18.64 -15.58 7.35
C ILE A 368 17.49 -14.57 7.47
N SER A 369 16.79 -14.27 6.38
CA SER A 369 15.63 -13.38 6.38
C SER A 369 14.29 -14.11 6.44
N LEU A 370 14.13 -15.18 5.67
CA LEU A 370 12.82 -15.79 5.45
C LEU A 370 12.34 -16.69 6.60
N ASP A 371 13.22 -17.24 7.45
CA ASP A 371 12.79 -18.09 8.58
C ASP A 371 11.99 -17.29 9.60
N LYS A 372 12.39 -16.05 9.88
CA LYS A 372 11.67 -15.15 10.81
C LYS A 372 10.24 -14.89 10.31
N VAL A 373 10.07 -14.66 9.01
CA VAL A 373 8.77 -14.44 8.38
C VAL A 373 7.93 -15.72 8.39
N SER A 374 8.52 -16.85 7.98
CA SER A 374 7.83 -18.14 7.93
C SER A 374 7.37 -18.58 9.31
N ALA A 375 8.24 -18.47 10.33
CA ALA A 375 7.91 -18.81 11.70
C ALA A 375 6.79 -17.94 12.27
N ALA A 376 6.73 -16.64 11.93
CA ALA A 376 5.64 -15.79 12.34
C ALA A 376 4.29 -16.25 11.75
N ILE A 377 4.26 -16.55 10.44
CA ILE A 377 3.04 -17.06 9.79
C ILE A 377 2.67 -18.43 10.35
N GLN A 378 3.63 -19.33 10.56
CA GLN A 378 3.37 -20.65 11.11
C GLN A 378 2.76 -20.56 12.52
N ASN A 379 3.32 -19.70 13.37
CA ASN A 379 2.91 -19.55 14.77
C ASN A 379 1.77 -18.55 15.01
N THR A 380 1.17 -17.98 13.95
CA THR A 380 0.00 -17.09 14.07
C THR A 380 -1.11 -17.75 14.88
N GLN A 381 -1.73 -16.96 15.76
CA GLN A 381 -2.79 -17.41 16.64
C GLN A 381 -4.17 -16.89 16.21
N SER A 382 -4.23 -15.79 15.47
CA SER A 382 -5.51 -15.17 15.12
C SER A 382 -5.67 -14.88 13.64
N SER A 383 -4.65 -14.35 12.98
CA SER A 383 -4.87 -13.77 11.65
C SER A 383 -3.61 -13.50 10.85
N VAL A 384 -3.72 -13.59 9.52
CA VAL A 384 -2.67 -13.13 8.60
C VAL A 384 -3.27 -12.36 7.43
N LEU A 385 -2.89 -11.09 7.28
CA LEU A 385 -3.25 -10.24 6.15
C LEU A 385 -2.02 -10.06 5.27
N PHE A 386 -2.14 -10.14 3.95
CA PHE A 386 -0.97 -9.98 3.09
C PHE A 386 -1.26 -9.38 1.72
N ALA A 387 -0.27 -8.68 1.19
CA ALA A 387 -0.19 -8.27 -0.20
C ALA A 387 1.13 -8.78 -0.75
N VAL A 388 1.09 -9.88 -1.52
CA VAL A 388 2.29 -10.53 -2.07
C VAL A 388 2.15 -10.62 -3.57
N MET A 389 3.12 -10.02 -4.28
CA MET A 389 3.08 -9.85 -5.73
C MET A 389 2.78 -11.16 -6.48
N GLU A 390 3.47 -12.24 -6.13
CA GLU A 390 3.33 -13.56 -6.76
C GLU A 390 3.41 -14.67 -5.71
N LEU A 391 2.57 -15.70 -5.88
CA LEU A 391 2.54 -16.88 -5.00
C LEU A 391 3.10 -18.15 -5.68
N ASP A 392 3.45 -18.11 -6.97
CA ASP A 392 3.94 -19.26 -7.74
C ASP A 392 5.45 -19.56 -7.55
N GLY A 393 6.10 -18.87 -6.61
CA GLY A 393 7.48 -19.12 -6.19
C GLY A 393 7.63 -20.33 -5.25
N GLY A 394 8.83 -20.50 -4.70
CA GLY A 394 9.14 -21.53 -3.69
C GLY A 394 9.61 -20.95 -2.36
N GLY A 395 9.86 -21.82 -1.39
CA GLY A 395 10.34 -21.48 -0.05
C GLY A 395 9.24 -21.48 1.00
N ASP A 396 9.66 -21.49 2.26
CA ASP A 396 8.74 -21.78 3.37
C ASP A 396 7.72 -20.67 3.63
N VAL A 397 8.02 -19.41 3.31
CA VAL A 397 7.03 -18.31 3.41
C VAL A 397 5.84 -18.56 2.48
N LEU A 398 6.10 -18.84 1.20
CA LEU A 398 5.03 -19.10 0.22
C LEU A 398 4.28 -20.39 0.55
N LYS A 399 4.98 -21.43 1.03
CA LYS A 399 4.34 -22.64 1.56
C LYS A 399 3.36 -22.31 2.68
N GLN A 400 3.78 -21.53 3.69
CA GLN A 400 2.89 -21.14 4.79
C GLN A 400 1.68 -20.33 4.29
N LEU A 401 1.86 -19.41 3.34
CA LEU A 401 0.76 -18.64 2.75
C LEU A 401 -0.24 -19.52 1.97
N HIS A 402 0.23 -20.55 1.27
CA HIS A 402 -0.66 -21.49 0.58
C HIS A 402 -1.48 -22.35 1.56
N GLU A 403 -0.86 -22.80 2.65
CA GLU A 403 -1.51 -23.63 3.67
C GLU A 403 -2.46 -22.81 4.57
N LEU A 404 -2.28 -21.49 4.63
CA LEU A 404 -3.00 -20.58 5.52
C LEU A 404 -4.52 -20.62 5.37
N THR A 405 -5.04 -20.72 4.14
CA THR A 405 -6.50 -20.75 3.91
C THR A 405 -7.17 -22.05 4.40
N ALA A 406 -6.38 -23.09 4.67
CA ALA A 406 -6.87 -24.37 5.20
C ALA A 406 -6.80 -24.46 6.73
N ARG A 407 -6.24 -23.45 7.42
CA ARG A 407 -6.11 -23.44 8.88
C ARG A 407 -7.40 -22.93 9.53
N GLU A 408 -8.13 -23.82 10.19
CA GLU A 408 -9.30 -23.44 10.98
C GLU A 408 -8.93 -22.49 12.13
N GLY A 409 -9.80 -21.54 12.41
CA GLY A 409 -9.61 -20.55 13.49
C GLY A 409 -8.66 -19.40 13.17
N ILE A 410 -7.97 -19.42 12.02
CA ILE A 410 -7.10 -18.31 11.58
C ILE A 410 -7.80 -17.51 10.49
N PHE A 411 -8.03 -16.22 10.76
CA PHE A 411 -8.56 -15.32 9.75
C PHE A 411 -7.46 -14.91 8.76
N SER A 412 -7.55 -15.32 7.50
CA SER A 412 -6.63 -14.85 6.45
C SER A 412 -7.29 -13.97 5.39
N TYR A 413 -6.54 -12.96 4.92
CA TYR A 413 -6.98 -12.05 3.85
C TYR A 413 -5.79 -11.61 3.00
N GLY A 414 -5.69 -12.14 1.78
CA GLY A 414 -4.57 -11.96 0.89
C GLY A 414 -4.94 -11.31 -0.45
N ILE A 415 -4.03 -10.50 -0.98
CA ILE A 415 -4.07 -10.02 -2.36
C ILE A 415 -2.78 -10.39 -3.11
N THR A 416 -2.90 -10.74 -4.38
CA THR A 416 -1.77 -11.07 -5.28
C THR A 416 -1.97 -10.51 -6.68
N GLN A 417 -0.93 -10.40 -7.52
CA GLN A 417 -1.14 -9.96 -8.90
C GLN A 417 -2.01 -10.96 -9.66
N ALA A 418 -1.57 -12.22 -9.72
CA ALA A 418 -2.19 -13.23 -10.56
C ALA A 418 -1.98 -14.61 -9.95
N MET A 419 -3.05 -15.40 -9.89
CA MET A 419 -2.94 -16.85 -9.70
C MET A 419 -2.87 -17.52 -11.06
N LYS A 420 -1.72 -18.12 -11.41
CA LYS A 420 -1.63 -18.98 -12.60
C LYS A 420 -2.44 -20.28 -12.44
N SER A 421 -2.75 -20.66 -11.20
CA SER A 421 -3.60 -21.80 -10.84
C SER A 421 -4.13 -21.63 -9.41
N SER A 422 -5.43 -21.75 -9.20
CA SER A 422 -5.97 -21.96 -7.85
C SER A 422 -5.51 -23.31 -7.29
N PRO A 423 -5.37 -23.50 -5.96
CA PRO A 423 -5.25 -24.84 -5.39
C PRO A 423 -6.44 -25.68 -5.87
N PRO A 424 -6.24 -26.93 -6.34
CA PRO A 424 -7.35 -27.75 -6.79
C PRO A 424 -8.31 -27.94 -5.62
N SER A 425 -9.60 -27.60 -5.82
CA SER A 425 -10.66 -28.18 -5.01
C SER A 425 -10.51 -29.70 -5.09
N GLN A 426 -10.73 -30.44 -3.98
CA GLN A 426 -10.69 -31.90 -4.02
C GLN A 426 -11.50 -32.43 -5.23
N GLY A 427 -10.79 -32.97 -6.23
CA GLY A 427 -11.38 -33.56 -7.44
C GLY A 427 -11.59 -32.65 -8.67
N GLY A 428 -11.09 -31.40 -8.69
CA GLY A 428 -11.25 -30.48 -9.84
C GLY A 428 -9.95 -30.11 -10.56
N SER A 429 -10.05 -29.86 -11.87
CA SER A 429 -8.97 -29.27 -12.70
C SER A 429 -8.66 -27.83 -12.27
N PRO A 430 -7.40 -27.37 -12.35
CA PRO A 430 -7.02 -26.01 -11.95
C PRO A 430 -7.68 -24.97 -12.86
N GLU A 431 -8.47 -24.08 -12.26
CA GLU A 431 -9.00 -22.87 -12.91
C GLU A 431 -7.96 -21.74 -12.86
N SER A 432 -7.96 -20.89 -13.89
CA SER A 432 -7.14 -19.68 -13.96
C SER A 432 -7.92 -18.43 -13.55
N VAL A 433 -7.23 -17.55 -12.83
CA VAL A 433 -7.60 -16.21 -12.34
C VAL A 433 -8.45 -16.20 -11.05
N GLY A 434 -7.89 -15.59 -10.01
CA GLY A 434 -8.27 -15.80 -8.62
C GLY A 434 -9.39 -14.87 -8.12
N ILE A 435 -10.47 -15.50 -7.72
CA ILE A 435 -11.25 -15.17 -6.53
C ILE A 435 -11.62 -16.52 -5.91
N ASN A 436 -11.07 -16.87 -4.75
CA ASN A 436 -11.67 -17.96 -3.97
C ASN A 436 -12.94 -17.41 -3.32
N LEU A 437 -14.09 -17.67 -3.94
CA LEU A 437 -15.38 -17.26 -3.43
C LEU A 437 -15.86 -18.32 -2.44
N TYR A 438 -15.71 -18.04 -1.15
CA TYR A 438 -16.18 -18.95 -0.11
C TYR A 438 -17.69 -18.82 0.06
N LYS A 439 -18.35 -19.96 0.29
CA LYS A 439 -19.75 -19.94 0.73
C LYS A 439 -19.84 -19.11 2.02
N PRO A 440 -20.84 -18.23 2.18
CA PRO A 440 -21.09 -17.56 3.45
C PRO A 440 -21.10 -18.58 4.61
N GLY A 441 -20.36 -18.29 5.69
CA GLY A 441 -20.25 -19.16 6.86
C GLY A 441 -19.13 -20.20 6.83
N GLN A 442 -18.25 -20.21 5.81
CA GLN A 442 -16.99 -20.98 5.85
C GLN A 442 -15.92 -20.19 6.59
N SER A 443 -15.16 -20.85 7.47
CA SER A 443 -14.08 -20.26 8.29
C SER A 443 -12.76 -20.06 7.52
N ASN A 444 -12.78 -20.21 6.20
CA ASN A 444 -11.58 -20.23 5.36
C ASN A 444 -11.27 -18.79 4.92
N GLY A 445 -10.00 -18.39 4.92
CA GLY A 445 -9.63 -17.01 4.60
C GLY A 445 -9.71 -16.65 3.12
N ILE A 446 -9.70 -15.36 2.80
CA ILE A 446 -9.93 -14.82 1.46
C ILE A 446 -8.61 -14.62 0.73
N LEU A 447 -8.52 -15.06 -0.53
CA LEU A 447 -7.43 -14.71 -1.44
C LEU A 447 -8.01 -14.20 -2.76
N THR A 448 -7.61 -12.99 -3.16
CA THR A 448 -8.03 -12.35 -4.41
C THR A 448 -6.83 -11.97 -5.26
N SER A 449 -6.98 -12.03 -6.59
CA SER A 449 -5.98 -11.50 -7.52
C SER A 449 -6.40 -10.15 -8.09
N PHE A 450 -5.43 -9.36 -8.56
CA PHE A 450 -5.70 -8.12 -9.26
C PHE A 450 -6.63 -8.34 -10.45
N ALA A 451 -7.69 -7.53 -10.52
CA ALA A 451 -8.63 -7.47 -11.62
C ALA A 451 -9.14 -6.04 -11.76
N PHE A 452 -9.57 -5.68 -12.96
CA PHE A 452 -10.14 -4.37 -13.26
C PHE A 452 -11.26 -4.50 -14.29
N LEU A 453 -12.22 -3.59 -14.25
CA LEU A 453 -13.44 -3.63 -15.05
C LEU A 453 -13.17 -3.11 -16.45
N LYS A 454 -12.87 -4.00 -17.42
CA LYS A 454 -12.63 -3.61 -18.82
C LYS A 454 -13.65 -4.15 -19.82
N GLY A 455 -14.01 -5.43 -19.68
CA GLY A 455 -14.93 -6.12 -20.59
C GLY A 455 -16.27 -6.41 -19.92
N GLN A 456 -17.36 -6.37 -20.69
CA GLN A 456 -18.72 -6.63 -20.21
C GLN A 456 -19.08 -5.83 -18.96
N VAL A 457 -18.66 -4.56 -18.90
CA VAL A 457 -18.87 -3.70 -17.74
C VAL A 457 -20.35 -3.32 -17.71
N PRO A 458 -21.17 -3.92 -16.81
CA PRO A 458 -22.55 -3.51 -16.72
C PRO A 458 -22.53 -2.08 -16.16
N PRO A 459 -23.36 -1.17 -16.64
CA PRO A 459 -23.48 0.10 -15.94
C PRO A 459 -23.95 -0.23 -14.48
N PRO A 460 -23.69 0.60 -13.44
CA PRO A 460 -23.16 1.96 -13.47
C PRO A 460 -21.66 2.02 -13.71
N PHE A 461 -21.00 0.87 -13.73
CA PHE A 461 -19.56 0.81 -13.78
C PHE A 461 -19.07 1.32 -15.13
N GLN A 462 -17.95 2.04 -15.11
CA GLN A 462 -17.24 2.50 -16.27
C GLN A 462 -16.08 1.56 -16.56
N ALA A 463 -15.70 1.46 -17.83
CA ALA A 463 -14.47 0.77 -18.18
C ALA A 463 -13.28 1.47 -17.51
N GLU A 464 -12.42 0.70 -16.88
CA GLU A 464 -11.20 1.10 -16.20
C GLU A 464 -9.99 0.93 -17.12
N VAL A 465 -8.91 1.63 -16.80
CA VAL A 465 -7.62 1.51 -17.49
C VAL A 465 -6.69 0.60 -16.70
N SER A 466 -5.90 -0.22 -17.40
CA SER A 466 -5.05 -1.25 -16.76
C SER A 466 -3.74 -0.71 -16.19
N GLY A 467 -3.41 0.57 -16.44
CA GLY A 467 -2.09 1.13 -16.19
C GLY A 467 -0.96 0.57 -17.08
N GLY A 468 -1.28 -0.17 -18.15
CA GLY A 468 -0.31 -0.78 -19.06
C GLY A 468 0.30 -2.09 -18.55
N MET A 469 1.36 -2.57 -19.22
CA MET A 469 2.04 -3.82 -18.84
C MET A 469 2.81 -3.68 -17.53
N GLY A 470 2.78 -4.73 -16.70
CA GLY A 470 3.52 -4.83 -15.44
C GLY A 470 2.60 -5.08 -14.24
N GLN A 471 3.22 -5.18 -13.06
CA GLN A 471 2.53 -5.45 -11.80
C GLN A 471 1.81 -4.19 -11.30
N VAL A 472 0.68 -4.37 -10.61
CA VAL A 472 -0.12 -3.31 -9.96
C VAL A 472 -0.03 -3.45 -8.43
N ILE A 473 -0.09 -4.67 -7.90
CA ILE A 473 0.18 -4.94 -6.47
C ILE A 473 1.70 -4.91 -6.24
N HIS A 474 2.20 -3.94 -5.47
CA HIS A 474 3.63 -3.78 -5.21
C HIS A 474 4.01 -3.50 -3.73
N ASP A 475 3.02 -3.30 -2.86
CA ASP A 475 3.16 -2.98 -1.42
C ASP A 475 3.84 -4.04 -0.55
N LYS A 476 3.97 -5.28 -1.06
CA LYS A 476 4.77 -6.40 -0.51
C LYS A 476 4.80 -6.46 1.02
N PHE A 477 3.67 -6.76 1.65
CA PHE A 477 3.62 -6.89 3.11
C PHE A 477 2.92 -8.17 3.58
N ILE A 478 3.26 -8.57 4.80
CA ILE A 478 2.57 -9.60 5.59
C ILE A 478 2.35 -9.06 6.99
N VAL A 479 1.10 -8.99 7.43
CA VAL A 479 0.67 -8.64 8.78
C VAL A 479 0.22 -9.90 9.50
N VAL A 480 0.82 -10.20 10.64
CA VAL A 480 0.50 -11.34 11.48
C VAL A 480 -0.12 -10.87 12.79
N ASP A 481 -1.20 -11.53 13.20
CA ASP A 481 -1.92 -11.33 14.47
C ASP A 481 -2.30 -9.86 14.73
N PHE A 482 -2.87 -9.19 13.72
CA PHE A 482 -3.13 -7.74 13.72
C PHE A 482 -3.96 -7.22 14.91
N ASN A 483 -4.73 -8.09 15.56
CA ASN A 483 -5.60 -7.77 16.72
C ASN A 483 -5.06 -8.29 18.06
N ASP A 484 -3.93 -8.98 18.06
CA ASP A 484 -3.33 -9.55 19.26
C ASP A 484 -2.37 -8.56 19.93
N LYS A 485 -1.74 -8.96 21.04
CA LYS A 485 -0.87 -8.10 21.86
C LYS A 485 0.46 -7.75 21.20
N MET A 486 0.89 -8.54 20.22
CA MET A 486 2.18 -8.38 19.54
C MET A 486 2.01 -8.57 18.03
N PRO A 487 1.29 -7.67 17.34
CA PRO A 487 1.15 -7.76 15.89
C PRO A 487 2.52 -7.57 15.24
N LEU A 488 2.78 -8.33 14.17
CA LEU A 488 4.01 -8.23 13.39
C LEU A 488 3.68 -7.77 11.97
N VAL A 489 4.49 -6.85 11.45
CA VAL A 489 4.43 -6.42 10.05
C VAL A 489 5.79 -6.68 9.41
N PHE A 490 5.78 -7.39 8.29
CA PHE A 490 6.93 -7.57 7.41
C PHE A 490 6.65 -6.81 6.12
N THR A 491 7.61 -6.01 5.65
CA THR A 491 7.51 -5.21 4.41
C THR A 491 8.84 -5.15 3.68
#